data_AF-A0A7J8IPC2-F1
#
_entry.id   AF-A0A7J8IPC2-F1
#
_cell.length_a   1.000
_cell.length_b   1.000
_cell.length_c   1.000
_cell.angle_alpha   90.00
_cell.angle_beta   90.00
_cell.angle_gamma   90.00
#
_symmetry.space_group_name_H-M   'P 1'
#
loop_
_entity.id
_entity.type
_entity.pdbx_description
1 polymer ?
#
loop_
_entity_poly.entity_id
_entity_poly.type
_entity_poly.pdbx_seq_one_letter_code
_entity_poly.pdbx_strand_id
1 'polypeptide(L)'
;MRRMSPDVPLLNDYKKDFFLKRFPQTVLGGPRLKLGYCAPSYIYVNQIILFLMPWILGGIGTLLYQLGILEDYYTAAFSGGLMLCTAFVIQFTSLHARNKSMTVERMPTTDILAQEDEHEFTSCAGAETIKFLIPGKKYIANTVFHSILAGLVCGLGTWYLLPNRITLLYGNAGGTVLLFFFGWITLCTGEYSLIVNTAVETATFQTQDTYEITPLMRPLYIFFFVSIDLAHRFMVNIPVLEQMNQVLHTLFIFLPFLWALGTLPPPDALFLWAMEQVLEFGLGGSSMSTHPRLLIMFIISAGTAVTSYFIPNTTGMVLLMSGLGFLLSLNLSEMGFVFKYSVTRHGVGTKSKALPSGSEKQFTWKECLFYIVMLVLTLLESILLHHFACCSQISKNSPQAIVGHILMILLIILWILREIQSVYIFGIFRNPFYPKDVQTMTLFLEKQARLMKIGVVRRILLNLVSPFAMIAFLSLDSSLQGLYSVSVSIGFTRAFRMVWQNTENALLETVIVSAVHLLTSNTDVWWNRSLDTGIRLLLVSVFLTALLRYVSYTINHPLKVCCSVVYIQNFAAIITIL
;
A
#
# COMPACT_ATOMS: atom_id res chain seq x y z
N MET A 1 37.10 4.52 28.04
CA MET A 1 35.71 4.88 28.41
C MET A 1 35.14 5.79 27.32
N ARG A 2 34.31 5.25 26.41
CA ARG A 2 33.49 6.07 25.51
C ARG A 2 32.39 6.70 26.35
N ARG A 3 32.30 8.04 26.40
CA ARG A 3 31.11 8.72 26.92
C ARG A 3 29.93 8.31 26.04
N MET A 4 29.01 7.52 26.58
CA MET A 4 27.66 7.42 26.05
C MET A 4 27.10 8.85 26.03
N SER A 5 26.73 9.32 24.83
CA SER A 5 25.86 10.48 24.72
C SER A 5 24.63 10.19 25.58
N PRO A 6 24.15 11.12 26.43
CA PRO A 6 22.92 10.90 27.16
C PRO A 6 21.83 10.59 26.12
N ASP A 7 21.10 9.51 26.33
CA ASP A 7 19.93 9.12 25.54
C ASP A 7 18.91 10.26 25.65
N VAL A 8 18.98 11.21 24.72
CA VAL A 8 18.03 12.31 24.65
C VAL A 8 16.66 11.66 24.43
N PRO A 9 15.71 11.78 25.37
CA PRO A 9 14.40 11.17 25.22
C PRO A 9 13.78 11.69 23.92
N LEU A 10 13.22 10.77 23.12
CA LEU A 10 12.66 11.07 21.79
C LEU A 10 11.62 12.21 21.85
N LEU A 11 10.91 12.29 22.97
CA LEU A 11 10.10 13.43 23.37
C LEU A 11 10.77 14.19 24.52
N ASN A 12 11.40 15.31 24.18
CA ASN A 12 11.71 16.37 25.16
C ASN A 12 10.40 17.00 25.67
N ASP A 13 10.38 17.63 26.85
CA ASP A 13 9.18 18.20 27.46
C ASP A 13 8.45 19.18 26.52
N TYR A 14 9.22 20.02 25.81
CA TYR A 14 8.70 20.89 24.75
C TYR A 14 8.00 20.11 23.61
N LYS A 15 8.59 19.01 23.15
CA LYS A 15 8.01 18.17 22.08
C LYS A 15 6.77 17.43 22.57
N LYS A 16 6.71 17.07 23.86
CA LYS A 16 5.56 16.42 24.49
C LYS A 16 4.35 17.33 24.51
N ASP A 17 4.52 18.59 24.92
CA ASP A 17 3.43 19.55 24.90
C ASP A 17 2.92 19.85 23.50
N PHE A 18 3.83 19.95 22.53
CA PHE A 18 3.48 20.07 21.12
C PHE A 18 2.70 18.86 20.60
N PHE A 19 3.14 17.64 20.94
CA PHE A 19 2.46 16.41 20.56
C PHE A 19 1.06 16.30 21.19
N LEU A 20 0.93 16.61 22.49
CA LEU A 20 -0.35 16.56 23.20
C LEU A 20 -1.35 17.59 22.70
N LYS A 21 -0.89 18.71 22.11
CA LYS A 21 -1.76 19.67 21.42
C LYS A 21 -2.23 19.14 20.07
N ARG A 22 -1.32 18.59 19.26
CA ARG A 22 -1.61 18.20 17.87
C ARG A 22 -2.26 16.83 17.71
N PHE A 23 -1.95 15.86 18.56
CA PHE A 23 -2.48 14.50 18.43
C PHE A 23 -4.02 14.45 18.49
N PRO A 24 -4.70 15.07 19.49
CA PRO A 24 -6.16 15.13 19.50
C PRO A 24 -6.72 15.89 18.30
N GLN A 25 -6.03 16.94 17.85
CA GLN A 25 -6.43 17.72 16.67
C GLN A 25 -6.39 16.87 15.40
N THR A 26 -5.35 16.05 15.21
CA THR A 26 -5.25 15.14 14.06
C THR A 26 -6.28 14.02 14.15
N VAL A 27 -6.48 13.41 15.33
CA VAL A 27 -7.48 12.33 15.50
C VAL A 27 -8.89 12.84 15.23
N LEU A 28 -9.29 13.98 15.82
CA LEU A 28 -10.63 14.54 15.70
C LEU A 28 -10.86 15.35 14.41
N GLY A 29 -9.84 15.50 13.56
CA GLY A 29 -10.02 16.11 12.24
C GLY A 29 -9.99 17.62 12.19
N GLY A 30 -9.35 18.28 13.17
CA GLY A 30 -9.14 19.72 13.15
C GLY A 30 -9.50 20.51 14.42
N PRO A 31 -10.42 20.07 15.31
CA PRO A 31 -10.77 20.83 16.51
C PRO A 31 -9.55 21.08 17.41
N ARG A 32 -9.34 22.34 17.81
CA ARG A 32 -8.19 22.78 18.63
C ARG A 32 -8.58 22.78 20.11
N LEU A 33 -8.66 21.60 20.70
CA LEU A 33 -9.09 21.41 22.10
C LEU A 33 -8.10 21.96 23.15
N LYS A 34 -6.84 22.19 22.79
CA LYS A 34 -5.84 22.81 23.65
C LYS A 34 -5.08 23.88 22.86
N LEU A 35 -5.39 25.14 23.15
CA LEU A 35 -4.68 26.28 22.57
C LEU A 35 -3.47 26.60 23.46
N GLY A 36 -2.36 27.03 22.86
CA GLY A 36 -1.12 27.33 23.59
C GLY A 36 -1.20 28.55 24.52
N TYR A 37 -2.32 29.27 24.49
CA TYR A 37 -2.62 30.49 25.21
C TYR A 37 -4.06 30.46 25.76
N CYS A 38 -4.39 31.36 26.70
CA CYS A 38 -5.71 31.42 27.33
C CYS A 38 -6.78 31.93 26.36
N ALA A 39 -7.46 31.00 25.67
CA ALA A 39 -8.60 31.31 24.83
C ALA A 39 -9.91 31.34 25.65
N PRO A 40 -10.85 32.26 25.35
CA PRO A 40 -12.16 32.28 25.98
C PRO A 40 -12.94 30.96 25.85
N SER A 41 -13.70 30.59 26.88
CA SER A 41 -14.44 29.32 26.94
C SER A 41 -15.42 29.11 25.79
N TYR A 42 -16.03 30.18 25.28
CA TYR A 42 -16.99 30.12 24.16
C TYR A 42 -16.38 29.57 22.86
N ILE A 43 -15.07 29.66 22.67
CA ILE A 43 -14.40 29.15 21.46
C ILE A 43 -14.42 27.63 21.45
N TYR A 44 -14.11 27.00 22.58
CA TYR A 44 -14.17 25.55 22.72
C TYR A 44 -15.59 25.02 22.55
N VAL A 45 -16.57 25.72 23.14
CA VAL A 45 -18.00 25.39 22.99
C VAL A 45 -18.42 25.46 21.52
N ASN A 46 -18.08 26.54 20.81
CA ASN A 46 -18.40 26.69 19.39
C ASN A 46 -17.73 25.60 18.53
N GLN A 47 -16.47 25.22 18.82
CA GLN A 47 -15.81 24.11 18.11
C GLN A 47 -16.51 22.77 18.34
N ILE A 48 -16.93 22.48 19.57
CA ILE A 48 -17.66 21.24 19.90
C ILE A 48 -19.03 21.23 19.20
N ILE A 49 -19.75 22.35 19.20
CA ILE A 49 -21.04 22.47 18.50
C ILE A 49 -20.87 22.23 17.00
N LEU A 50 -19.89 22.88 16.37
CA LEU A 50 -19.60 22.69 14.95
C LEU A 50 -19.17 21.25 14.62
N PHE A 51 -18.45 20.59 15.54
CA PHE A 51 -18.04 19.20 15.38
C PHE A 51 -19.19 18.19 15.49
N LEU A 52 -20.12 18.40 16.42
CA LEU A 52 -21.28 17.51 16.64
C LEU A 52 -22.45 17.80 15.70
N MET A 53 -22.35 18.85 14.89
CA MET A 53 -23.38 19.30 13.98
C MET A 53 -23.88 18.21 13.00
N PRO A 54 -23.00 17.45 12.31
CA PRO A 54 -23.41 16.31 11.49
C PRO A 54 -24.22 15.27 12.27
N TRP A 55 -23.78 14.95 13.50
CA TRP A 55 -24.42 13.95 14.34
C TRP A 55 -25.82 14.38 14.77
N ILE A 56 -26.04 15.67 15.07
CA ILE A 56 -27.35 16.18 15.43
C ILE A 56 -28.30 16.09 14.23
N LEU A 57 -27.88 16.57 13.05
CA LEU A 57 -28.75 16.56 11.86
C LEU A 57 -29.04 15.16 11.35
N GLY A 58 -28.00 14.33 11.24
CA GLY A 58 -28.13 12.92 10.89
C GLY A 58 -28.91 12.14 11.94
N GLY A 59 -28.70 12.44 13.22
CA GLY A 59 -29.43 11.90 14.36
C GLY A 59 -30.93 12.10 14.26
N ILE A 60 -31.39 13.31 13.92
CA ILE A 60 -32.82 13.58 13.66
C ILE A 60 -33.35 12.65 12.57
N GLY A 61 -32.61 12.49 11.47
CA GLY A 61 -32.96 11.53 10.42
C GLY A 61 -33.07 10.09 10.96
N THR A 62 -32.04 9.62 11.67
CA THR A 62 -32.05 8.25 12.23
C THR A 62 -33.21 8.01 13.20
N LEU A 63 -33.60 9.01 13.99
CA LEU A 63 -34.74 8.92 14.90
C LEU A 63 -36.06 8.82 14.12
N LEU A 64 -36.26 9.63 13.09
CA LEU A 64 -37.45 9.57 12.24
C LEU A 64 -37.60 8.21 11.54
N TYR A 65 -36.49 7.60 11.13
CA TYR A 65 -36.46 6.24 10.61
C TYR A 65 -36.86 5.20 11.66
N GLN A 66 -36.29 5.29 12.86
CA GLN A 66 -36.59 4.35 13.96
C GLN A 66 -38.04 4.45 14.46
N LEU A 67 -38.65 5.63 14.34
CA LEU A 67 -40.06 5.85 14.63
C LEU A 67 -40.99 5.37 13.49
N GLY A 68 -40.44 4.87 12.39
CA GLY A 68 -41.20 4.38 11.23
C GLY A 68 -41.89 5.49 10.42
N ILE A 69 -41.46 6.74 10.57
CA ILE A 69 -42.07 7.90 9.88
C ILE A 69 -41.51 8.05 8.47
N LEU A 70 -40.19 7.82 8.30
CA LEU A 70 -39.49 7.89 7.02
C LEU A 70 -38.89 6.53 6.66
N GLU A 71 -38.91 6.18 5.37
CA GLU A 71 -38.11 5.07 4.86
C GLU A 71 -36.61 5.42 4.84
N ASP A 72 -35.76 4.43 4.58
CA ASP A 72 -34.31 4.56 4.65
C ASP A 72 -33.74 5.56 3.62
N TYR A 73 -34.19 5.51 2.37
CA TYR A 73 -33.77 6.46 1.32
C TYR A 73 -34.19 7.90 1.63
N TYR A 74 -35.42 8.10 2.11
CA TYR A 74 -35.92 9.43 2.48
C TYR A 74 -35.18 9.99 3.70
N THR A 75 -34.79 9.13 4.63
CA THR A 75 -33.98 9.52 5.79
C THR A 75 -32.59 10.02 5.38
N ALA A 76 -31.95 9.34 4.43
CA ALA A 76 -30.68 9.75 3.86
C ALA A 76 -30.79 11.11 3.14
N ALA A 77 -31.83 11.28 2.32
CA ALA A 77 -32.07 12.53 1.61
C ALA A 77 -32.37 13.71 2.56
N PHE A 78 -33.15 13.46 3.62
CA PHE A 78 -33.51 14.48 4.60
C PHE A 78 -32.29 14.94 5.41
N SER A 79 -31.53 14.01 5.98
CA SER A 79 -30.29 14.31 6.72
C SER A 79 -29.25 15.02 5.87
N GLY A 80 -29.03 14.54 4.63
CA GLY A 80 -28.14 15.19 3.68
C GLY A 80 -28.60 16.59 3.26
N GLY A 81 -29.91 16.79 3.06
CA GLY A 81 -30.49 18.09 2.74
C GLY A 81 -30.34 19.10 3.88
N LEU A 82 -30.57 18.68 5.13
CA LEU A 82 -30.32 19.51 6.31
C LEU A 82 -28.85 19.91 6.41
N MET A 83 -27.93 18.97 6.17
CA MET A 83 -26.51 19.25 6.23
C MET A 83 -26.03 20.16 5.10
N LEU A 84 -26.55 19.97 3.89
CA LEU A 84 -26.27 20.86 2.77
C LEU A 84 -26.68 22.31 3.08
N CYS A 85 -27.91 22.52 3.56
CA CYS A 85 -28.40 23.86 3.90
C CYS A 85 -27.53 24.52 4.97
N THR A 86 -27.16 23.78 5.99
CA THR A 86 -26.38 24.31 7.12
C THR A 86 -24.90 24.52 6.77
N ALA A 87 -24.30 23.65 5.96
CA ALA A 87 -22.97 23.86 5.39
C ALA A 87 -22.92 25.14 4.56
N PHE A 88 -23.94 25.40 3.72
CA PHE A 88 -24.04 26.67 3.00
C PHE A 88 -24.12 27.87 3.95
N VAL A 89 -24.98 27.83 4.98
CA VAL A 89 -25.08 28.91 5.97
C VAL A 89 -23.72 29.17 6.62
N ILE A 90 -23.03 28.12 7.07
CA ILE A 90 -21.69 28.24 7.70
C ILE A 90 -20.69 28.87 6.72
N GLN A 91 -20.63 28.40 5.49
CA GLN A 91 -19.71 28.93 4.49
C GLN A 91 -20.02 30.38 4.09
N PHE A 92 -21.30 30.75 3.94
CA PHE A 92 -21.72 32.11 3.66
C PHE A 92 -21.39 33.06 4.83
N THR A 93 -21.55 32.62 6.08
CA THR A 93 -21.13 33.42 7.24
C THR A 93 -19.63 33.66 7.27
N SER A 94 -18.81 32.67 6.91
CA SER A 94 -17.36 32.83 6.79
C SER A 94 -16.99 33.82 5.68
N LEU A 95 -17.64 33.73 4.51
CA LEU A 95 -17.43 34.67 3.40
C LEU A 95 -17.78 36.12 3.81
N HIS A 96 -18.89 36.30 4.51
CA HIS A 96 -19.32 37.61 5.01
C HIS A 96 -18.37 38.20 6.05
N ALA A 97 -17.88 37.36 6.97
CA ALA A 97 -16.89 37.75 7.98
C ALA A 97 -15.54 38.13 7.34
N ARG A 98 -15.13 37.44 6.26
CA ARG A 98 -13.92 37.77 5.50
C ARG A 98 -14.02 39.13 4.83
N ASN A 99 -15.15 39.45 4.22
CA ASN A 99 -15.36 40.76 3.59
C ASN A 99 -15.34 41.90 4.61
N LYS A 100 -15.79 41.66 5.85
CA LYS A 100 -15.76 42.65 6.94
C LYS A 100 -14.39 42.82 7.60
N SER A 101 -13.52 41.81 7.57
CA SER A 101 -12.20 41.84 8.23
C SER A 101 -11.06 42.33 7.33
N MET A 102 -11.28 42.44 6.01
CA MET A 102 -10.30 43.01 5.06
C MET A 102 -9.95 44.49 5.31
N THR A 103 -10.61 45.16 6.26
CA THR A 103 -10.35 46.56 6.62
C THR A 103 -9.30 46.77 7.72
N VAL A 104 -8.65 45.71 8.22
CA VAL A 104 -7.64 45.82 9.29
C VAL A 104 -6.24 45.45 8.78
N GLU A 105 -5.31 46.41 8.83
CA GLU A 105 -3.91 46.27 8.44
C GLU A 105 -3.20 45.16 9.24
N ARG A 106 -2.51 44.27 8.54
CA ARG A 106 -1.57 43.32 9.15
C ARG A 106 -0.34 44.08 9.64
N MET A 107 -0.08 44.06 10.96
CA MET A 107 1.24 44.40 11.47
C MET A 107 2.24 43.31 11.09
N PRO A 108 3.42 43.64 10.54
CA PRO A 108 4.47 42.67 10.26
C PRO A 108 5.28 42.44 11.55
N THR A 109 5.23 41.23 12.12
CA THR A 109 6.14 40.80 13.18
C THR A 109 7.18 39.81 12.66
N THR A 110 8.40 39.95 13.19
CA THR A 110 9.69 39.54 12.62
C THR A 110 10.21 38.18 13.06
N ASP A 111 9.37 37.17 13.32
CA ASP A 111 9.86 35.81 13.58
C ASP A 111 8.88 34.70 13.18
N ILE A 112 9.23 33.96 12.11
CA ILE A 112 8.33 33.10 11.32
C ILE A 112 8.12 31.70 11.93
N LEU A 113 8.88 31.30 12.96
CA LEU A 113 8.88 29.92 13.48
C LEU A 113 8.30 29.74 14.89
N ALA A 114 8.04 30.80 15.64
CA ALA A 114 7.66 30.72 17.06
C ALA A 114 6.23 31.17 17.38
N GLN A 115 5.49 31.78 16.44
CA GLN A 115 4.14 32.27 16.70
C GLN A 115 3.10 31.35 16.06
N GLU A 116 2.51 30.46 16.87
CA GLU A 116 1.09 30.18 16.70
C GLU A 116 0.39 31.52 16.99
N ASP A 117 0.03 32.28 15.94
CA ASP A 117 -0.54 33.64 16.04
C ASP A 117 -1.47 33.76 17.26
N GLU A 118 -1.11 34.60 18.23
CA GLU A 118 -1.99 34.94 19.35
C GLU A 118 -3.14 35.76 18.79
N HIS A 119 -4.36 35.20 18.82
CA HIS A 119 -5.54 35.88 18.31
C HIS A 119 -6.25 36.57 19.47
N GLU A 120 -6.46 37.88 19.37
CA GLU A 120 -7.30 38.63 20.29
C GLU A 120 -8.78 38.46 19.90
N PHE A 121 -9.58 37.85 20.78
CA PHE A 121 -10.99 37.60 20.52
C PHE A 121 -11.86 38.69 21.15
N THR A 122 -12.51 39.49 20.30
CA THR A 122 -13.33 40.63 20.74
C THR A 122 -14.75 40.24 21.14
N SER A 123 -15.34 39.19 20.54
CA SER A 123 -16.70 38.72 20.86
C SER A 123 -16.99 37.31 20.30
N CYS A 124 -18.06 36.66 20.79
CA CYS A 124 -18.47 35.30 20.37
C CYS A 124 -18.76 35.17 18.87
N ALA A 125 -19.28 36.23 18.23
CA ALA A 125 -19.58 36.28 16.79
C ALA A 125 -18.78 37.37 16.05
N GLY A 126 -17.65 37.80 16.63
CA GLY A 126 -16.74 38.76 16.00
C GLY A 126 -16.17 38.19 14.70
N ALA A 127 -15.84 39.06 13.74
CA ALA A 127 -15.27 38.65 12.47
C ALA A 127 -13.97 37.84 12.65
N GLU A 128 -13.14 38.21 13.63
CA GLU A 128 -11.92 37.47 13.98
C GLU A 128 -12.21 36.08 14.57
N THR A 129 -13.22 35.95 15.44
CA THR A 129 -13.65 34.66 16.00
C THR A 129 -14.20 33.74 14.91
N ILE A 130 -15.00 34.26 13.98
CA ILE A 130 -15.54 33.49 12.85
C ILE A 130 -14.41 33.07 11.90
N LYS A 131 -13.47 33.95 11.60
CA LYS A 131 -12.30 33.66 10.76
C LYS A 131 -11.36 32.63 11.39
N PHE A 132 -11.21 32.65 12.71
CA PHE A 132 -10.42 31.66 13.44
C PHE A 132 -11.10 30.27 13.44
N LEU A 133 -12.42 30.24 13.68
CA LEU A 133 -13.18 29.00 13.70
C LEU A 133 -13.32 28.40 12.30
N ILE A 134 -13.67 29.22 11.31
CA ILE A 134 -13.95 28.84 9.92
C ILE A 134 -13.08 29.74 9.01
N PRO A 135 -11.82 29.36 8.75
CA PRO A 135 -10.88 30.15 7.93
C PRO A 135 -11.35 30.40 6.49
N GLY A 136 -12.41 29.72 6.03
CA GLY A 136 -12.98 29.87 4.70
C GLY A 136 -12.09 29.25 3.62
N LYS A 137 -12.67 28.94 2.46
CA LYS A 137 -11.96 28.38 1.31
C LYS A 137 -11.44 29.49 0.39
N LYS A 138 -10.34 29.24 -0.32
CA LYS A 138 -9.72 30.23 -1.23
C LYS A 138 -10.61 30.52 -2.43
N TYR A 139 -11.24 29.48 -2.99
CA TYR A 139 -12.05 29.57 -4.19
C TYR A 139 -13.54 29.40 -3.87
N ILE A 140 -14.39 30.28 -4.44
CA ILE A 140 -15.86 30.19 -4.27
C ILE A 140 -16.39 28.86 -4.80
N ALA A 141 -15.83 28.35 -5.89
CA ALA A 141 -16.18 27.04 -6.44
C ALA A 141 -15.95 25.91 -5.42
N ASN A 142 -14.84 25.95 -4.68
CA ASN A 142 -14.54 24.98 -3.63
C ASN A 142 -15.52 25.11 -2.46
N THR A 143 -15.93 26.33 -2.10
CA THR A 143 -16.95 26.55 -1.08
C THR A 143 -18.27 25.84 -1.41
N VAL A 144 -18.74 25.98 -2.65
CA VAL A 144 -19.97 25.32 -3.13
C VAL A 144 -19.77 23.81 -3.18
N PHE A 145 -18.65 23.35 -3.75
CA PHE A 145 -18.34 21.94 -3.90
C PHE A 145 -18.26 21.21 -2.54
N HIS A 146 -17.51 21.75 -1.58
CA HIS A 146 -17.40 21.17 -0.24
C HIS A 146 -18.73 21.16 0.52
N SER A 147 -19.60 22.16 0.30
CA SER A 147 -20.94 22.19 0.94
C SER A 147 -21.85 21.09 0.38
N ILE A 148 -21.85 20.90 -0.94
CA ILE A 148 -22.58 19.80 -1.59
C ILE A 148 -22.03 18.46 -1.11
N LEU A 149 -20.70 18.33 -1.06
CA LEU A 149 -20.04 17.10 -0.61
C LEU A 149 -20.36 16.79 0.85
N ALA A 150 -20.40 17.78 1.73
CA ALA A 150 -20.79 17.60 3.13
C ALA A 150 -22.23 17.07 3.25
N GLY A 151 -23.17 17.62 2.48
CA GLY A 151 -24.53 17.09 2.40
C GLY A 151 -24.59 15.63 1.94
N LEU A 152 -23.81 15.28 0.91
CA LEU A 152 -23.72 13.90 0.42
C LEU A 152 -23.12 12.94 1.45
N VAL A 153 -22.01 13.33 2.10
CA VAL A 153 -21.36 12.52 3.16
C VAL A 153 -22.32 12.30 4.32
N CYS A 154 -23.03 13.34 4.77
CA CYS A 154 -23.97 13.21 5.89
C CYS A 154 -25.17 12.34 5.52
N GLY A 155 -25.76 12.50 4.33
CA GLY A 155 -26.90 11.70 3.89
C GLY A 155 -26.54 10.23 3.71
N LEU A 156 -25.46 9.96 3.00
CA LEU A 156 -24.96 8.59 2.77
C LEU A 156 -24.43 7.95 4.06
N GLY A 157 -23.76 8.73 4.91
CA GLY A 157 -23.30 8.29 6.23
C GLY A 157 -24.45 7.93 7.16
N THR A 158 -25.53 8.71 7.14
CA THR A 158 -26.77 8.39 7.88
C THR A 158 -27.36 7.07 7.41
N TRP A 159 -27.37 6.83 6.10
CA TRP A 159 -27.89 5.58 5.52
C TRP A 159 -27.00 4.36 5.81
N TYR A 160 -25.68 4.58 5.88
CA TYR A 160 -24.68 3.57 6.25
C TYR A 160 -24.80 3.17 7.72
N LEU A 161 -25.00 4.13 8.63
CA LEU A 161 -25.05 3.90 10.07
C LEU A 161 -26.44 3.59 10.64
N LEU A 162 -27.44 3.24 9.83
CA LEU A 162 -28.78 2.93 10.36
C LEU A 162 -28.73 1.74 11.35
N PRO A 163 -29.19 1.90 12.61
CA PRO A 163 -29.05 0.83 13.62
C PRO A 163 -29.74 -0.48 13.26
N ASN A 164 -30.89 -0.44 12.57
CA ASN A 164 -31.59 -1.67 12.15
C ASN A 164 -30.75 -2.47 11.15
N ARG A 165 -29.99 -1.79 10.29
CA ARG A 165 -29.13 -2.43 9.27
C ARG A 165 -27.89 -3.04 9.89
N ILE A 166 -27.22 -2.31 10.78
CA ILE A 166 -26.07 -2.85 11.52
C ILE A 166 -26.49 -4.06 12.36
N THR A 167 -27.67 -4.01 12.97
CA THR A 167 -28.20 -5.14 13.75
C THR A 167 -28.49 -6.36 12.88
N LEU A 168 -28.99 -6.18 11.65
CA LEU A 168 -29.15 -7.26 10.68
C LEU A 168 -27.81 -7.87 10.24
N LEU A 169 -26.77 -7.04 10.09
CA LEU A 169 -25.42 -7.48 9.67
C LEU A 169 -24.68 -8.29 10.73
N TYR A 170 -24.87 -8.00 12.01
CA TYR A 170 -24.08 -8.60 13.11
C TYR A 170 -24.89 -9.46 14.09
N GLY A 171 -26.23 -9.36 14.10
CA GLY A 171 -27.10 -10.11 15.00
C GLY A 171 -26.96 -9.76 16.50
N ASN A 172 -26.22 -8.69 16.84
CA ASN A 172 -25.94 -8.30 18.23
C ASN A 172 -26.18 -6.80 18.46
N ALA A 173 -27.12 -6.50 19.36
CA ALA A 173 -27.47 -5.13 19.73
C ALA A 173 -26.29 -4.35 20.36
N GLY A 174 -25.43 -5.00 21.16
CA GLY A 174 -24.29 -4.34 21.79
C GLY A 174 -23.24 -3.88 20.78
N GLY A 175 -22.97 -4.70 19.76
CA GLY A 175 -22.07 -4.35 18.66
C GLY A 175 -22.62 -3.18 17.83
N THR A 176 -23.94 -3.17 17.58
CA THR A 176 -24.62 -2.08 16.87
C THR A 176 -24.42 -0.73 17.56
N VAL A 177 -24.58 -0.66 18.88
CA VAL A 177 -24.44 0.61 19.63
C VAL A 177 -23.01 1.15 19.52
N LEU A 178 -22.00 0.29 19.64
CA LEU A 178 -20.60 0.68 19.51
C LEU A 178 -20.30 1.18 18.09
N LEU A 179 -20.71 0.43 17.07
CA LEU A 179 -20.52 0.80 15.66
C LEU A 179 -21.24 2.11 15.31
N PHE A 180 -22.44 2.33 15.87
CA PHE A 180 -23.20 3.56 15.68
C PHE A 180 -22.46 4.77 16.28
N PHE A 181 -22.10 4.70 17.56
CA PHE A 181 -21.47 5.83 18.25
C PHE A 181 -20.10 6.18 17.66
N PHE A 182 -19.21 5.19 17.53
CA PHE A 182 -17.89 5.42 16.96
C PHE A 182 -17.93 5.72 15.46
N GLY A 183 -18.89 5.16 14.72
CA GLY A 183 -19.11 5.48 13.32
C GLY A 183 -19.51 6.94 13.11
N TRP A 184 -20.37 7.48 13.97
CA TRP A 184 -20.73 8.90 13.93
C TRP A 184 -19.55 9.81 14.26
N ILE A 185 -18.68 9.41 15.18
CA ILE A 185 -17.42 10.12 15.41
C ILE A 185 -16.60 10.14 14.11
N THR A 186 -16.43 9.00 13.43
CA THR A 186 -15.73 8.96 12.13
C THR A 186 -16.36 9.91 11.10
N LEU A 187 -17.68 9.91 10.94
CA LEU A 187 -18.37 10.86 10.03
C LEU A 187 -18.13 12.32 10.42
N CYS A 188 -18.26 12.66 11.70
CA CYS A 188 -18.03 14.02 12.19
C CYS A 188 -16.60 14.47 11.91
N THR A 189 -15.60 13.60 12.11
CA THR A 189 -14.20 13.93 11.79
C THR A 189 -13.97 14.16 10.29
N GLY A 190 -14.69 13.47 9.41
CA GLY A 190 -14.61 13.66 7.97
C GLY A 190 -15.28 14.95 7.50
N GLU A 191 -16.49 15.23 8.01
CA GLU A 191 -17.26 16.42 7.64
C GLU A 191 -16.70 17.72 8.22
N TYR A 192 -16.12 17.67 9.42
CA TYR A 192 -15.45 18.84 10.01
C TYR A 192 -14.31 19.36 9.12
N SER A 193 -13.57 18.45 8.48
CA SER A 193 -12.51 18.79 7.51
C SER A 193 -13.03 19.54 6.27
N LEU A 194 -14.26 19.23 5.84
CA LEU A 194 -14.91 19.90 4.71
C LEU A 194 -15.40 21.29 5.07
N ILE A 195 -16.13 21.41 6.17
CA ILE A 195 -16.89 22.61 6.52
C ILE A 195 -16.02 23.65 7.25
N VAL A 196 -15.28 23.20 8.27
CA VAL A 196 -14.69 24.10 9.27
C VAL A 196 -13.20 24.26 9.01
N ASN A 197 -12.40 23.24 9.33
CA ASN A 197 -10.96 23.32 9.22
C ASN A 197 -10.36 21.95 8.91
N THR A 198 -9.33 21.94 8.09
CA THR A 198 -8.58 20.72 7.75
C THR A 198 -7.58 20.38 8.83
N ALA A 199 -7.52 19.10 9.21
CA ALA A 199 -6.46 18.62 10.09
C ALA A 199 -5.09 18.72 9.41
N VAL A 200 -4.05 18.82 10.23
CA VAL A 200 -2.68 18.55 9.78
C VAL A 200 -2.55 17.04 9.67
N GLU A 201 -2.58 16.54 8.44
CA GLU A 201 -2.39 15.13 8.15
C GLU A 201 -0.92 14.73 8.29
N THR A 202 -0.66 13.52 8.79
CA THR A 202 0.70 12.99 8.94
C THR A 202 1.27 12.46 7.63
N ALA A 203 0.43 12.08 6.68
CA ALA A 203 0.80 11.66 5.34
C ALA A 203 0.50 12.78 4.32
N THR A 204 1.52 13.57 3.98
CA THR A 204 1.44 14.63 2.96
C THR A 204 2.34 14.30 1.77
N PHE A 205 1.78 14.24 0.57
CA PHE A 205 2.55 13.97 -0.65
C PHE A 205 3.10 15.27 -1.25
N GLN A 206 2.26 16.27 -1.46
CA GLN A 206 2.68 17.63 -1.83
C GLN A 206 2.51 18.58 -0.64
N THR A 207 3.55 19.38 -0.36
CA THR A 207 3.52 20.37 0.73
C THR A 207 2.70 21.61 0.39
N GLN A 208 2.47 21.87 -0.90
CA GLN A 208 1.68 23.00 -1.39
C GLN A 208 0.32 22.48 -1.87
N ASP A 209 -0.73 22.77 -1.10
CA ASP A 209 -2.09 22.45 -1.49
C ASP A 209 -2.67 23.58 -2.37
N THR A 210 -2.36 23.51 -3.67
CA THR A 210 -2.80 24.49 -4.68
C THR A 210 -4.31 24.42 -4.92
N TYR A 211 -4.88 23.21 -4.88
CA TYR A 211 -6.27 22.94 -5.26
C TYR A 211 -7.21 22.66 -4.08
N GLU A 212 -6.73 22.74 -2.85
CA GLU A 212 -7.48 22.39 -1.63
C GLU A 212 -7.98 20.93 -1.66
N ILE A 213 -7.07 20.00 -1.99
CA ILE A 213 -7.34 18.56 -2.04
C ILE A 213 -7.27 17.94 -0.63
N THR A 214 -6.45 18.51 0.27
CA THR A 214 -6.31 18.01 1.65
C THR A 214 -7.65 17.88 2.40
N PRO A 215 -8.60 18.84 2.33
CA PRO A 215 -9.92 18.67 2.95
C PRO A 215 -10.71 17.43 2.49
N LEU A 216 -10.48 16.94 1.27
CA LEU A 216 -11.23 15.84 0.65
C LEU A 216 -10.75 14.47 1.12
N MET A 217 -9.61 14.40 1.81
CA MET A 217 -9.00 13.16 2.27
C MET A 217 -9.94 12.24 3.02
N ARG A 218 -10.44 12.72 4.16
CA ARG A 218 -11.27 11.93 5.06
C ARG A 218 -12.62 11.57 4.44
N PRO A 219 -13.35 12.52 3.79
CA PRO A 219 -14.56 12.21 3.04
C PRO A 219 -14.38 11.13 1.97
N LEU A 220 -13.28 11.17 1.22
CA LEU A 220 -13.02 10.21 0.16
C LEU A 220 -12.95 8.77 0.69
N TYR A 221 -12.25 8.56 1.82
CA TYR A 221 -12.23 7.25 2.46
C TYR A 221 -13.62 6.84 2.98
N ILE A 222 -14.40 7.77 3.53
CA ILE A 222 -15.79 7.48 3.92
C ILE A 222 -16.60 7.03 2.71
N PHE A 223 -16.48 7.70 1.55
CA PHE A 223 -17.15 7.30 0.32
C PHE A 223 -16.77 5.89 -0.13
N PHE A 224 -15.52 5.46 0.00
CA PHE A 224 -15.14 4.09 -0.36
C PHE A 224 -15.87 3.04 0.49
N PHE A 225 -15.97 3.26 1.80
CA PHE A 225 -16.67 2.34 2.69
C PHE A 225 -18.16 2.29 2.38
N VAL A 226 -18.77 3.45 2.15
CA VAL A 226 -20.19 3.52 1.78
C VAL A 226 -20.44 2.90 0.40
N SER A 227 -19.52 3.06 -0.55
CA SER A 227 -19.67 2.50 -1.91
C SER A 227 -19.76 0.97 -1.89
N ILE A 228 -18.98 0.31 -1.03
CA ILE A 228 -19.00 -1.16 -0.90
C ILE A 228 -20.30 -1.63 -0.24
N ASP A 229 -20.79 -0.90 0.76
CA ASP A 229 -22.09 -1.18 1.37
C ASP A 229 -23.26 -0.94 0.39
N LEU A 230 -23.20 0.10 -0.44
CA LEU A 230 -24.17 0.30 -1.53
C LEU A 230 -24.10 -0.84 -2.56
N ALA A 231 -22.90 -1.27 -2.95
CA ALA A 231 -22.74 -2.41 -3.85
C ALA A 231 -23.35 -3.69 -3.25
N HIS A 232 -23.14 -3.95 -1.95
CA HIS A 232 -23.77 -5.05 -1.23
C HIS A 232 -25.30 -4.98 -1.26
N ARG A 233 -25.87 -3.77 -1.18
CA ARG A 233 -27.33 -3.57 -1.22
C ARG A 233 -27.94 -3.82 -2.59
N PHE A 234 -27.24 -3.43 -3.65
CA PHE A 234 -27.76 -3.52 -5.02
C PHE A 234 -27.40 -4.84 -5.73
N MET A 235 -26.36 -5.54 -5.29
CA MET A 235 -25.98 -6.84 -5.84
C MET A 235 -26.59 -7.99 -5.02
N VAL A 236 -27.36 -8.87 -5.69
CA VAL A 236 -28.10 -9.95 -5.00
C VAL A 236 -27.17 -11.11 -4.60
N ASN A 237 -27.15 -11.43 -3.30
CA ASN A 237 -26.65 -12.67 -2.69
C ASN A 237 -25.19 -13.07 -3.02
N ILE A 238 -24.24 -12.14 -2.89
CA ILE A 238 -22.81 -12.46 -2.95
C ILE A 238 -22.25 -12.56 -1.52
N PRO A 239 -21.95 -13.77 -0.99
CA PRO A 239 -21.52 -13.95 0.40
C PRO A 239 -20.16 -13.29 0.70
N VAL A 240 -19.28 -13.18 -0.31
CA VAL A 240 -18.00 -12.48 -0.18
C VAL A 240 -18.22 -11.00 0.12
N LEU A 241 -19.19 -10.38 -0.54
CA LEU A 241 -19.47 -8.96 -0.40
C LEU A 241 -20.11 -8.64 0.95
N GLU A 242 -20.89 -9.56 1.52
CA GLU A 242 -21.40 -9.46 2.89
C GLU A 242 -20.26 -9.47 3.92
N GLN A 243 -19.32 -10.42 3.80
CA GLN A 243 -18.14 -10.50 4.67
C GLN A 243 -17.27 -9.25 4.57
N MET A 244 -17.02 -8.76 3.35
CA MET A 244 -16.30 -7.51 3.12
C MET A 244 -17.01 -6.35 3.82
N ASN A 245 -18.33 -6.26 3.69
CA ASN A 245 -19.11 -5.21 4.31
C ASN A 245 -19.02 -5.25 5.84
N GLN A 246 -19.09 -6.44 6.44
CA GLN A 246 -18.87 -6.62 7.89
C GLN A 246 -17.46 -6.14 8.29
N VAL A 247 -16.42 -6.62 7.63
CA VAL A 247 -15.04 -6.20 7.94
C VAL A 247 -14.87 -4.69 7.83
N LEU A 248 -15.45 -4.07 6.80
CA LEU A 248 -15.37 -2.63 6.58
C LEU A 248 -16.12 -1.82 7.65
N HIS A 249 -17.30 -2.26 8.08
CA HIS A 249 -17.99 -1.60 9.20
C HIS A 249 -17.15 -1.62 10.49
N THR A 250 -16.43 -2.71 10.73
CA THR A 250 -15.48 -2.79 11.87
C THR A 250 -14.25 -1.91 11.63
N LEU A 251 -13.73 -1.83 10.41
CA LEU A 251 -12.59 -0.97 10.09
C LEU A 251 -12.96 0.53 10.12
N PHE A 252 -14.22 0.87 9.84
CA PHE A 252 -14.73 2.24 9.77
C PHE A 252 -14.60 2.99 11.11
N ILE A 253 -14.78 2.31 12.24
CA ILE A 253 -14.61 2.91 13.57
C ILE A 253 -13.14 3.22 13.91
N PHE A 254 -12.19 2.57 13.22
CA PHE A 254 -10.76 2.80 13.41
C PHE A 254 -10.16 3.81 12.43
N LEU A 255 -10.96 4.30 11.47
CA LEU A 255 -10.51 5.23 10.43
C LEU A 255 -9.86 6.52 10.99
N PRO A 256 -10.37 7.16 12.06
CA PRO A 256 -9.71 8.30 12.71
C PRO A 256 -8.29 8.00 13.18
N PHE A 257 -8.04 6.78 13.69
CA PHE A 257 -6.72 6.35 14.09
C PHE A 257 -5.82 6.06 12.89
N LEU A 258 -6.36 5.46 11.82
CA LEU A 258 -5.61 5.20 10.58
C LEU A 258 -5.15 6.49 9.91
N TRP A 259 -6.01 7.53 9.89
CA TRP A 259 -5.61 8.86 9.43
C TRP A 259 -4.52 9.47 10.33
N ALA A 260 -4.69 9.41 11.66
CA ALA A 260 -3.71 9.97 12.58
C ALA A 260 -2.33 9.30 12.48
N LEU A 261 -2.29 8.00 12.23
CA LEU A 261 -1.05 7.25 12.03
C LEU A 261 -0.42 7.48 10.65
N GLY A 262 -1.12 8.15 9.72
CA GLY A 262 -0.62 8.42 8.38
C GLY A 262 -0.47 7.15 7.56
N THR A 263 -1.25 6.12 7.88
CA THR A 263 -1.22 4.88 7.10
C THR A 263 -1.87 5.13 5.75
N LEU A 264 -3.02 5.80 5.73
CA LEU A 264 -3.77 6.03 4.50
C LEU A 264 -3.11 7.12 3.62
N PRO A 265 -2.83 6.84 2.34
CA PRO A 265 -2.17 7.80 1.46
C PRO A 265 -3.08 8.99 1.09
N PRO A 266 -2.53 10.16 0.75
CA PRO A 266 -3.30 11.31 0.30
C PRO A 266 -3.93 11.10 -1.08
N PRO A 267 -5.01 11.82 -1.47
CA PRO A 267 -5.81 11.50 -2.66
C PRO A 267 -5.04 11.76 -3.96
N ASP A 268 -4.16 12.74 -3.92
CA ASP A 268 -3.20 13.10 -4.97
C ASP A 268 -2.18 11.97 -5.21
N ALA A 269 -1.81 11.22 -4.18
CA ALA A 269 -0.92 10.07 -4.26
C ALA A 269 -1.65 8.73 -4.36
N LEU A 270 -2.93 8.64 -3.94
CA LEU A 270 -3.64 7.38 -3.73
C LEU A 270 -3.62 6.50 -4.97
N PHE A 271 -3.91 7.07 -6.14
CA PHE A 271 -3.92 6.32 -7.40
C PHE A 271 -2.53 5.79 -7.75
N LEU A 272 -1.51 6.64 -7.67
CA LEU A 272 -0.12 6.26 -7.97
C LEU A 272 0.42 5.23 -6.97
N TRP A 273 0.14 5.43 -5.69
CA TRP A 273 0.46 4.50 -4.63
C TRP A 273 -0.24 3.16 -4.85
N ALA A 274 -1.54 3.15 -5.15
CA ALA A 274 -2.30 1.92 -5.40
C ALA A 274 -1.78 1.18 -6.64
N MET A 275 -1.47 1.89 -7.73
CA MET A 275 -0.83 1.30 -8.90
C MET A 275 0.50 0.64 -8.55
N GLU A 276 1.32 1.30 -7.72
CA GLU A 276 2.59 0.74 -7.27
C GLU A 276 2.38 -0.48 -6.37
N GLN A 277 1.44 -0.45 -5.43
CA GLN A 277 1.12 -1.62 -4.59
C GLN A 277 0.62 -2.81 -5.42
N VAL A 278 -0.27 -2.57 -6.39
CA VAL A 278 -0.77 -3.63 -7.28
C VAL A 278 0.35 -4.13 -8.19
N LEU A 279 1.21 -3.25 -8.70
CA LEU A 279 2.35 -3.64 -9.52
C LEU A 279 3.35 -4.50 -8.74
N GLU A 280 3.76 -4.08 -7.55
CA GLU A 280 4.75 -4.76 -6.72
C GLU A 280 4.22 -6.07 -6.15
N PHE A 281 3.12 -6.01 -5.40
CA PHE A 281 2.61 -7.16 -4.65
C PHE A 281 1.74 -8.07 -5.51
N GLY A 282 0.88 -7.49 -6.35
CA GLY A 282 -0.06 -8.23 -7.19
C GLY A 282 0.57 -8.80 -8.45
N LEU A 283 1.32 -7.98 -9.19
CA LEU A 283 1.86 -8.34 -10.52
C LEU A 283 3.36 -8.66 -10.50
N GLY A 284 4.01 -8.60 -9.34
CA GLY A 284 5.41 -8.99 -9.15
C GLY A 284 6.41 -8.08 -9.86
N GLY A 285 6.11 -6.78 -9.98
CA GLY A 285 7.00 -5.76 -10.50
C GLY A 285 7.91 -5.13 -9.44
N SER A 286 8.83 -4.27 -9.88
CA SER A 286 9.69 -3.50 -9.00
C SER A 286 9.15 -2.08 -8.76
N SER A 287 9.59 -1.45 -7.66
CA SER A 287 9.29 -0.05 -7.33
C SER A 287 9.72 0.88 -8.45
N MET A 288 8.87 1.84 -8.83
CA MET A 288 9.09 2.68 -10.01
C MET A 288 9.39 4.12 -9.61
N SER A 289 10.55 4.61 -10.01
CA SER A 289 11.01 5.96 -9.61
C SER A 289 10.27 7.12 -10.29
N THR A 290 9.54 6.89 -11.39
CA THR A 290 8.84 7.95 -12.14
C THR A 290 7.41 7.55 -12.51
N HIS A 291 6.48 8.51 -12.44
CA HIS A 291 5.06 8.31 -12.77
C HIS A 291 4.80 7.72 -14.17
N PRO A 292 5.41 8.21 -15.28
CA PRO A 292 5.16 7.62 -16.59
C PRO A 292 5.69 6.18 -16.69
N ARG A 293 6.80 5.87 -16.03
CA ARG A 293 7.35 4.51 -16.02
C ARG A 293 6.45 3.56 -15.23
N LEU A 294 5.91 4.02 -14.09
CA LEU A 294 4.92 3.28 -13.32
C LEU A 294 3.69 2.97 -14.17
N LEU A 295 3.15 3.96 -14.89
CA LEU A 295 1.98 3.79 -15.74
C LEU A 295 2.22 2.79 -16.88
N ILE A 296 3.33 2.93 -17.60
CA ILE A 296 3.68 2.01 -18.70
C ILE A 296 3.88 0.58 -18.16
N MET A 297 4.64 0.42 -17.07
CA MET A 297 4.89 -0.89 -16.48
C MET A 297 3.62 -1.53 -15.93
N PHE A 298 2.74 -0.74 -15.32
CA PHE A 298 1.44 -1.21 -14.84
C PHE A 298 0.56 -1.67 -16.00
N ILE A 299 0.41 -0.87 -17.06
CA ILE A 299 -0.42 -1.24 -18.23
C ILE A 299 0.10 -2.51 -18.88
N ILE A 300 1.41 -2.63 -19.11
CA ILE A 300 1.97 -3.83 -19.73
C ILE A 300 1.75 -5.04 -18.81
N SER A 301 2.05 -4.93 -17.51
CA SER A 301 1.91 -6.04 -16.55
C SER A 301 0.46 -6.47 -16.36
N ALA A 302 -0.47 -5.53 -16.17
CA ALA A 302 -1.89 -5.81 -16.08
C ALA A 302 -2.43 -6.37 -17.39
N GLY A 303 -1.96 -5.85 -18.52
CA GLY A 303 -2.24 -6.37 -19.86
C GLY A 303 -1.80 -7.83 -20.02
N THR A 304 -0.66 -8.23 -19.45
CA THR A 304 -0.22 -9.64 -19.49
C THR A 304 -1.16 -10.57 -18.73
N ALA A 305 -1.63 -10.15 -17.54
CA ALA A 305 -2.62 -10.91 -16.79
C ALA A 305 -3.93 -10.98 -17.58
N VAL A 306 -4.49 -9.85 -18.00
CA VAL A 306 -5.76 -9.78 -18.75
C VAL A 306 -5.70 -10.64 -20.03
N THR A 307 -4.63 -10.53 -20.82
CA THR A 307 -4.47 -11.33 -22.05
C THR A 307 -4.35 -12.82 -21.75
N SER A 308 -3.65 -13.20 -20.68
CA SER A 308 -3.55 -14.61 -20.27
C SER A 308 -4.90 -15.22 -19.87
N TYR A 309 -5.82 -14.43 -19.30
CA TYR A 309 -7.18 -14.88 -18.97
C TYR A 309 -8.02 -15.16 -20.23
N PHE A 310 -7.85 -14.37 -21.29
CA PHE A 310 -8.63 -14.51 -22.52
C PHE A 310 -8.07 -15.55 -23.51
N ILE A 311 -6.88 -16.12 -23.28
CA ILE A 311 -6.30 -17.13 -24.16
C ILE A 311 -6.95 -18.49 -23.89
N PRO A 312 -7.68 -19.09 -24.85
CA PRO A 312 -8.38 -20.36 -24.66
C PRO A 312 -7.47 -21.59 -24.76
N ASN A 313 -6.16 -21.40 -25.02
CA ASN A 313 -5.17 -22.47 -25.12
C ASN A 313 -4.20 -22.44 -23.93
N THR A 314 -4.20 -23.51 -23.12
CA THR A 314 -3.37 -23.61 -21.91
C THR A 314 -1.87 -23.51 -22.21
N THR A 315 -1.40 -24.10 -23.33
CA THR A 315 0.00 -23.99 -23.76
C THR A 315 0.38 -22.55 -24.12
N GLY A 316 -0.49 -21.86 -24.85
CA GLY A 316 -0.28 -20.45 -25.24
C GLY A 316 -0.25 -19.51 -24.03
N MET A 317 -1.08 -19.78 -23.02
CA MET A 317 -1.10 -19.03 -21.77
C MET A 317 0.21 -19.18 -20.99
N VAL A 318 0.68 -20.42 -20.77
CA VAL A 318 1.96 -20.67 -20.06
C VAL A 318 3.14 -20.04 -20.80
N LEU A 319 3.13 -20.10 -22.13
CA LEU A 319 4.13 -19.43 -22.96
C LEU A 319 4.12 -17.91 -22.81
N LEU A 320 2.93 -17.32 -22.83
CA LEU A 320 2.75 -15.89 -22.67
C LEU A 320 3.26 -15.44 -21.29
N MET A 321 2.83 -16.13 -20.22
CA MET A 321 3.19 -15.77 -18.85
C MET A 321 4.69 -15.96 -18.57
N SER A 322 5.28 -17.07 -19.00
CA SER A 322 6.72 -17.34 -18.83
C SER A 322 7.59 -16.38 -19.65
N GLY A 323 7.22 -16.15 -20.91
CA GLY A 323 7.94 -15.25 -21.82
C GLY A 323 7.87 -13.79 -21.39
N LEU A 324 6.66 -13.29 -21.11
CA LEU A 324 6.49 -11.91 -20.63
C LEU A 324 7.01 -11.74 -19.20
N GLY A 325 6.92 -12.77 -18.35
CA GLY A 325 7.55 -12.78 -17.03
C GLY A 325 9.06 -12.55 -17.12
N PHE A 326 9.75 -13.23 -18.05
CA PHE A 326 11.18 -12.99 -18.31
C PHE A 326 11.44 -11.58 -18.88
N LEU A 327 10.74 -11.20 -19.95
CA LEU A 327 10.95 -9.91 -20.62
C LEU A 327 10.71 -8.71 -19.71
N LEU A 328 9.68 -8.76 -18.86
CA LEU A 328 9.36 -7.70 -17.88
C LEU A 328 10.28 -7.68 -16.66
N SER A 329 11.14 -8.69 -16.52
CA SER A 329 12.18 -8.75 -15.49
C SER A 329 13.51 -8.20 -15.97
N LEU A 330 13.69 -8.01 -17.28
CA LEU A 330 14.89 -7.40 -17.83
C LEU A 330 14.91 -5.88 -17.60
N ASN A 331 16.07 -5.34 -17.25
CA ASN A 331 16.29 -3.90 -17.21
C ASN A 331 16.55 -3.35 -18.63
N LEU A 332 15.50 -3.25 -19.44
CA LEU A 332 15.58 -2.77 -20.82
C LEU A 332 16.02 -1.30 -20.96
N SER A 333 15.98 -0.52 -19.88
CA SER A 333 16.41 0.89 -19.89
C SER A 333 17.90 1.03 -20.22
N GLU A 334 18.74 0.11 -19.76
CA GLU A 334 20.17 0.06 -20.11
C GLU A 334 20.38 -0.29 -21.59
N MET A 335 19.51 -1.11 -22.18
CA MET A 335 19.58 -1.47 -23.60
C MET A 335 19.19 -0.31 -24.54
N GLY A 336 18.18 0.48 -24.17
CA GLY A 336 17.68 1.60 -25.00
C GLY A 336 18.70 2.73 -25.18
N PHE A 337 19.48 3.04 -24.14
CA PHE A 337 20.55 4.05 -24.22
C PHE A 337 21.68 3.61 -25.15
N VAL A 338 22.02 2.32 -25.18
CA VAL A 338 23.07 1.75 -26.03
C VAL A 338 22.65 1.75 -27.49
N PHE A 339 21.41 1.38 -27.81
CA PHE A 339 20.94 1.37 -29.19
C PHE A 339 20.90 2.79 -29.77
N LYS A 340 20.43 3.77 -28.99
CA LYS A 340 20.46 5.19 -29.37
C LYS A 340 21.90 5.67 -29.60
N TYR A 341 22.86 5.32 -28.75
CA TYR A 341 24.27 5.67 -28.94
C TYR A 341 24.90 4.99 -30.18
N SER A 342 24.60 3.72 -30.42
CA SER A 342 25.09 2.96 -31.58
C SER A 342 24.58 3.55 -32.90
N VAL A 343 23.29 3.88 -32.96
CA VAL A 343 22.66 4.49 -34.15
C VAL A 343 23.17 5.92 -34.36
N THR A 344 23.34 6.71 -33.29
CA THR A 344 23.89 8.06 -33.40
C THR A 344 25.36 8.06 -33.84
N ARG A 345 26.14 7.03 -33.45
CA ARG A 345 27.54 6.85 -33.85
C ARG A 345 27.69 6.34 -35.29
N HIS A 346 26.68 5.67 -35.85
CA HIS A 346 26.63 5.34 -37.28
C HIS A 346 26.17 6.52 -38.15
N GLY A 347 25.59 7.57 -37.56
CA GLY A 347 25.18 8.80 -38.27
C GLY A 347 26.25 9.89 -38.38
N VAL A 348 27.32 9.85 -37.57
CA VAL A 348 28.40 10.85 -37.59
C VAL A 348 29.69 10.21 -38.06
N GLY A 349 29.83 10.10 -39.38
CA GLY A 349 31.13 9.88 -39.99
C GLY A 349 31.96 11.17 -39.93
N THR A 350 33.03 11.20 -39.15
CA THR A 350 34.30 11.87 -39.52
C THR A 350 35.40 11.60 -38.49
N LYS A 351 36.60 11.44 -39.03
CA LYS A 351 37.86 11.09 -38.37
C LYS A 351 38.22 12.06 -37.23
N SER A 352 38.63 11.55 -36.07
CA SER A 352 39.78 12.12 -35.35
C SER A 352 40.46 11.05 -34.47
N LYS A 353 41.80 11.10 -34.46
CA LYS A 353 42.69 10.31 -33.60
C LYS A 353 43.04 11.18 -32.38
N ALA A 354 42.75 10.74 -31.14
CA ALA A 354 43.49 11.13 -29.94
C ALA A 354 43.08 10.29 -28.70
N LEU A 355 44.11 9.65 -28.10
CA LEU A 355 44.36 9.21 -26.71
C LEU A 355 43.30 8.43 -25.86
N PRO A 356 43.73 7.44 -25.03
CA PRO A 356 42.84 6.53 -24.32
C PRO A 356 42.58 6.98 -22.88
N SER A 357 41.30 7.11 -22.50
CA SER A 357 40.91 7.23 -21.10
C SER A 357 39.49 6.71 -20.89
N GLY A 358 39.34 5.79 -19.94
CA GLY A 358 38.04 5.41 -19.38
C GLY A 358 37.37 4.24 -20.10
N SER A 359 37.45 3.05 -19.49
CA SER A 359 36.59 1.91 -19.79
C SER A 359 35.14 2.25 -19.44
N GLU A 360 34.44 2.91 -20.36
CA GLU A 360 32.98 3.06 -20.29
C GLU A 360 32.34 1.92 -21.08
N LYS A 361 31.50 1.16 -20.37
CA LYS A 361 30.89 -0.11 -20.76
C LYS A 361 30.25 -0.07 -22.14
N GLN A 362 30.96 -0.62 -23.12
CA GLN A 362 30.41 -1.00 -24.41
C GLN A 362 29.58 -2.28 -24.20
N PHE A 363 28.27 -2.12 -24.02
CA PHE A 363 27.32 -3.24 -23.94
C PHE A 363 27.43 -4.08 -25.22
N THR A 364 27.74 -5.36 -25.08
CA THR A 364 28.21 -6.19 -26.21
C THR A 364 27.03 -6.97 -26.80
N TRP A 365 26.98 -7.13 -28.13
CA TRP A 365 26.02 -8.03 -28.84
C TRP A 365 25.89 -9.42 -28.18
N LYS A 366 26.94 -9.87 -27.50
CA LYS A 366 26.99 -11.08 -26.69
C LYS A 366 25.97 -11.11 -25.55
N GLU A 367 25.71 -9.99 -24.87
CA GLU A 367 24.72 -9.88 -23.79
C GLU A 367 23.29 -9.98 -24.35
N CYS A 368 23.02 -9.34 -25.49
CA CYS A 368 21.74 -9.48 -26.19
C CYS A 368 21.49 -10.93 -26.63
N LEU A 369 22.49 -11.57 -27.25
CA LEU A 369 22.41 -12.98 -27.64
C LEU A 369 22.17 -13.88 -26.43
N PHE A 370 22.84 -13.62 -25.30
CA PHE A 370 22.61 -14.36 -24.07
C PHE A 370 21.14 -14.27 -23.60
N TYR A 371 20.54 -13.07 -23.59
CA TYR A 371 19.13 -12.92 -23.21
C TYR A 371 18.16 -13.61 -24.17
N ILE A 372 18.43 -13.60 -25.47
CA ILE A 372 17.63 -14.32 -26.47
C ILE A 372 17.73 -15.82 -26.23
N VAL A 373 18.94 -16.36 -26.02
CA VAL A 373 19.13 -17.78 -25.72
C VAL A 373 18.40 -18.16 -24.43
N MET A 374 18.51 -17.35 -23.38
CA MET A 374 17.79 -17.58 -22.12
C MET A 374 16.28 -17.57 -22.33
N LEU A 375 15.73 -16.61 -23.08
CA LEU A 375 14.30 -16.59 -23.39
C LEU A 375 13.87 -17.86 -24.12
N VAL A 376 14.59 -18.28 -25.17
CA VAL A 376 14.28 -19.52 -25.91
C VAL A 376 14.30 -20.74 -24.99
N LEU A 377 15.30 -20.85 -24.11
CA LEU A 377 15.38 -21.94 -23.14
C LEU A 377 14.19 -21.95 -22.17
N THR A 378 13.79 -20.78 -21.66
CA THR A 378 12.64 -20.67 -20.74
C THR A 378 11.32 -21.06 -21.39
N LEU A 379 11.11 -20.62 -22.63
CA LEU A 379 9.92 -20.99 -23.40
C LEU A 379 9.92 -22.49 -23.70
N LEU A 380 11.07 -23.04 -24.12
CA LEU A 380 11.19 -24.46 -24.44
C LEU A 380 10.93 -25.35 -23.22
N GLU A 381 11.53 -25.04 -22.07
CA GLU A 381 11.30 -25.79 -20.83
C GLU A 381 9.83 -25.76 -20.41
N SER A 382 9.24 -24.55 -20.36
CA SER A 382 7.84 -24.39 -19.93
C SER A 382 6.85 -25.12 -20.85
N ILE A 383 7.06 -25.12 -22.17
CA ILE A 383 6.22 -25.87 -23.13
C ILE A 383 6.34 -27.37 -22.88
N LEU A 384 7.58 -27.87 -22.84
CA LEU A 384 7.82 -29.31 -22.73
C LEU A 384 7.19 -29.85 -21.45
N LEU A 385 7.45 -29.20 -20.32
CA LEU A 385 6.93 -29.63 -19.03
C LEU A 385 5.42 -29.52 -18.94
N HIS A 386 4.81 -28.43 -19.43
CA HIS A 386 3.35 -28.30 -19.45
C HIS A 386 2.69 -29.36 -20.36
N HIS A 387 3.31 -29.69 -21.49
CA HIS A 387 2.83 -30.75 -22.38
C HIS A 387 2.88 -32.14 -21.71
N PHE A 388 3.99 -32.46 -21.04
CA PHE A 388 4.14 -33.75 -20.34
C PHE A 388 3.32 -33.83 -19.03
N ALA A 389 3.00 -32.70 -18.40
CA ALA A 389 2.16 -32.64 -17.20
C ALA A 389 0.72 -33.10 -17.44
N CYS A 390 0.21 -33.02 -18.68
CA CYS A 390 -1.14 -33.44 -19.06
C CYS A 390 -1.40 -34.94 -18.78
N CYS A 391 -0.33 -35.74 -18.60
CA CYS A 391 -0.42 -37.19 -18.44
C CYS A 391 -0.42 -37.70 -16.99
N SER A 392 -0.30 -36.85 -15.95
CA SER A 392 -0.23 -37.35 -14.56
C SER A 392 -1.21 -36.65 -13.61
N GLN A 393 -2.18 -37.41 -13.08
CA GLN A 393 -3.03 -36.95 -11.99
C GLN A 393 -2.26 -36.79 -10.68
N ILE A 394 -2.71 -35.81 -9.88
CA ILE A 394 -2.16 -35.39 -8.60
C ILE A 394 -2.13 -36.59 -7.63
N SER A 395 -0.93 -37.09 -7.34
CA SER A 395 -0.67 -38.03 -6.25
C SER A 395 0.56 -37.57 -5.46
N LYS A 396 0.88 -38.20 -4.33
CA LYS A 396 2.11 -37.91 -3.55
C LYS A 396 3.41 -38.03 -4.36
N ASN A 397 3.35 -38.70 -5.52
CA ASN A 397 4.45 -38.82 -6.48
C ASN A 397 4.26 -37.89 -7.70
N SER A 398 3.51 -36.79 -7.57
CA SER A 398 3.33 -35.86 -8.68
C SER A 398 4.69 -35.29 -9.11
N PRO A 399 4.90 -35.06 -10.41
CA PRO A 399 6.14 -34.49 -10.92
C PRO A 399 6.43 -33.13 -10.26
N GLN A 400 5.38 -32.35 -9.94
CA GLN A 400 5.49 -31.09 -9.22
C GLN A 400 6.05 -31.27 -7.79
N ALA A 401 5.61 -32.29 -7.05
CA ALA A 401 6.13 -32.58 -5.72
C ALA A 401 7.61 -32.98 -5.77
N ILE A 402 8.03 -33.76 -6.76
CA ILE A 402 9.43 -34.15 -6.96
C ILE A 402 10.30 -32.91 -7.20
N VAL A 403 9.87 -32.00 -8.08
CA VAL A 403 10.57 -30.72 -8.30
C VAL A 403 10.59 -29.87 -7.03
N GLY A 404 9.51 -29.88 -6.24
CA GLY A 404 9.47 -29.24 -4.92
C GLY A 404 10.56 -29.75 -3.96
N HIS A 405 10.85 -31.06 -3.94
CA HIS A 405 11.96 -31.62 -3.16
C HIS A 405 13.33 -31.17 -3.67
N ILE A 406 13.50 -31.09 -5.00
CA ILE A 406 14.72 -30.56 -5.61
C ILE A 406 14.93 -29.10 -5.19
N LEU A 407 13.88 -28.28 -5.20
CA LEU A 407 13.93 -26.88 -4.75
C LEU A 407 14.29 -26.75 -3.27
N MET A 408 13.78 -27.64 -2.40
CA MET A 408 14.15 -27.68 -0.98
C MET A 408 15.64 -27.96 -0.79
N ILE A 409 16.18 -28.96 -1.49
CA ILE A 409 17.61 -29.30 -1.45
C ILE A 409 18.43 -28.12 -2.00
N LEU A 410 18.00 -27.51 -3.09
CA LEU A 410 18.68 -26.37 -3.71
C LEU A 410 18.73 -25.16 -2.77
N LEU A 411 17.64 -24.86 -2.06
CA LEU A 411 17.61 -23.78 -1.05
C LEU A 411 18.60 -24.05 0.08
N ILE A 412 18.66 -25.28 0.60
CA ILE A 412 19.60 -25.67 1.66
C ILE A 412 21.05 -25.49 1.17
N ILE A 413 21.36 -25.93 -0.05
CA ILE A 413 22.70 -25.76 -0.64
C ILE A 413 23.04 -24.27 -0.78
N LEU A 414 22.13 -23.46 -1.34
CA LEU A 414 22.33 -22.03 -1.52
C LEU A 414 22.50 -21.29 -0.19
N TRP A 415 21.75 -21.71 0.83
CA TRP A 415 21.85 -21.16 2.17
C TRP A 415 23.20 -21.49 2.81
N ILE A 416 23.67 -22.74 2.73
CA ILE A 416 25.01 -23.14 3.20
C ILE A 416 26.10 -22.32 2.47
N LEU A 417 26.00 -22.18 1.14
CA LEU A 417 26.95 -21.40 0.35
C LEU A 417 26.95 -19.91 0.76
N ARG A 418 25.77 -19.35 1.08
CA ARG A 418 25.62 -17.97 1.57
C ARG A 418 26.29 -17.80 2.94
N GLU A 419 26.08 -18.73 3.87
CA GLU A 419 26.72 -18.70 5.19
C GLU A 419 28.24 -18.80 5.10
N ILE A 420 28.76 -19.66 4.20
CA ILE A 420 30.22 -19.76 3.95
C ILE A 420 30.80 -18.46 3.36
N GLN A 421 30.03 -17.70 2.59
CA GLN A 421 30.43 -16.39 2.05
C GLN A 421 30.23 -15.23 3.03
N SER A 422 29.49 -15.43 4.11
CA SER A 422 29.24 -14.39 5.09
C SER A 422 30.45 -14.18 6.01
N VAL A 423 30.65 -12.96 6.50
CA VAL A 423 31.74 -12.68 7.46
C VAL A 423 31.45 -13.30 8.83
N TYR A 424 30.17 -13.45 9.18
CA TYR A 424 29.71 -14.05 10.43
C TYR A 424 28.70 -15.14 10.12
N ILE A 425 29.06 -16.39 10.44
CA ILE A 425 28.20 -17.56 10.34
C ILE A 425 27.08 -17.40 11.37
N PHE A 426 25.83 -17.47 10.91
CA PHE A 426 24.62 -17.18 11.69
C PHE A 426 24.61 -15.80 12.36
N GLY A 427 25.46 -14.87 11.92
CA GLY A 427 25.61 -13.55 12.57
C GLY A 427 26.29 -13.57 13.94
N ILE A 428 26.70 -14.74 14.46
CA ILE A 428 27.24 -14.90 15.81
C ILE A 428 28.73 -15.26 15.77
N PHE A 429 29.11 -16.20 14.90
CA PHE A 429 30.47 -16.73 14.84
C PHE A 429 31.23 -16.13 13.67
N ARG A 430 32.38 -15.49 13.92
CA ARG A 430 33.22 -14.98 12.82
C ARG A 430 33.69 -16.16 11.97
N ASN A 431 33.46 -16.05 10.67
CA ASN A 431 33.78 -17.09 9.71
C ASN A 431 35.32 -17.33 9.67
N PRO A 432 35.81 -18.57 9.87
CA PRO A 432 37.24 -18.89 9.89
C PRO A 432 37.95 -18.72 8.53
N PHE A 433 37.19 -18.58 7.44
CA PHE A 433 37.73 -18.24 6.13
C PHE A 433 38.18 -16.78 6.02
N TYR A 434 37.73 -15.90 6.92
CA TYR A 434 38.17 -14.51 7.00
C TYR A 434 39.31 -14.37 8.02
N PRO A 435 40.47 -13.79 7.64
CA PRO A 435 41.61 -13.69 8.55
C PRO A 435 41.29 -12.77 9.73
N LYS A 436 41.96 -13.02 10.87
CA LYS A 436 41.92 -12.15 12.06
C LYS A 436 42.89 -10.96 11.92
N ASP A 437 44.03 -11.16 11.26
CA ASP A 437 45.11 -10.19 11.09
C ASP A 437 45.53 -10.01 9.62
N VAL A 438 45.86 -8.77 9.25
CA VAL A 438 46.18 -8.34 7.87
C VAL A 438 47.61 -8.73 7.43
N GLN A 439 48.44 -9.23 8.35
CA GLN A 439 49.88 -9.37 8.14
C GLN A 439 50.31 -10.56 7.26
N THR A 440 49.44 -11.55 7.01
CA THR A 440 49.74 -12.69 6.11
C THR A 440 48.97 -12.58 4.78
N MET A 441 49.46 -11.73 3.88
CA MET A 441 48.83 -11.40 2.60
C MET A 441 48.70 -12.60 1.64
N THR A 442 49.62 -13.55 1.66
CA THR A 442 49.61 -14.74 0.78
C THR A 442 48.51 -15.74 1.16
N LEU A 443 48.36 -16.04 2.47
CA LEU A 443 47.26 -16.87 3.00
C LEU A 443 45.88 -16.22 2.78
N PHE A 444 45.83 -14.88 2.80
CA PHE A 444 44.61 -14.14 2.50
C PHE A 444 44.18 -14.32 1.05
N LEU A 445 45.10 -14.17 0.09
CA LEU A 445 44.80 -14.32 -1.34
C LEU A 445 44.33 -15.74 -1.68
N GLU A 446 44.93 -16.78 -1.09
CA GLU A 446 44.51 -18.16 -1.33
C GLU A 446 43.09 -18.44 -0.81
N LYS A 447 42.79 -17.98 0.42
CA LYS A 447 41.45 -18.11 1.02
C LYS A 447 40.40 -17.28 0.25
N GLN A 448 40.77 -16.08 -0.19
CA GLN A 448 39.91 -15.22 -1.01
C GLN A 448 39.61 -15.87 -2.37
N ALA A 449 40.60 -16.48 -3.03
CA ALA A 449 40.38 -17.19 -4.29
C ALA A 449 39.42 -18.38 -4.11
N ARG A 450 39.51 -19.10 -2.99
CA ARG A 450 38.59 -20.19 -2.65
C ARG A 450 37.16 -19.68 -2.41
N LEU A 451 37.00 -18.58 -1.66
CA LEU A 451 35.71 -17.91 -1.46
C LEU A 451 35.12 -17.38 -2.77
N MET A 452 35.94 -16.87 -3.69
CA MET A 452 35.50 -16.42 -5.02
C MET A 452 34.98 -17.59 -5.86
N LYS A 453 35.62 -18.78 -5.82
CA LYS A 453 35.09 -19.98 -6.50
C LYS A 453 33.71 -20.39 -5.96
N ILE A 454 33.54 -20.38 -4.63
CA ILE A 454 32.25 -20.63 -3.97
C ILE A 454 31.23 -19.55 -4.37
N GLY A 455 31.67 -18.30 -4.48
CA GLY A 455 30.95 -17.15 -5.05
C GLY A 455 30.34 -17.44 -6.42
N VAL A 456 31.19 -17.89 -7.34
CA VAL A 456 30.80 -18.23 -8.71
C VAL A 456 29.79 -19.39 -8.73
N VAL A 457 30.03 -20.45 -7.96
CA VAL A 457 29.10 -21.59 -7.86
C VAL A 457 27.74 -21.14 -7.35
N ARG A 458 27.68 -20.35 -6.27
CA ARG A 458 26.42 -19.81 -5.75
C ARG A 458 25.72 -18.95 -6.80
N ARG A 459 26.45 -18.11 -7.54
CA ARG A 459 25.87 -17.24 -8.58
C ARG A 459 25.28 -18.05 -9.74
N ILE A 460 25.93 -19.14 -10.15
CA ILE A 460 25.39 -20.04 -11.20
C ILE A 460 24.14 -20.75 -10.69
N LEU A 461 24.19 -21.30 -9.48
CA LEU A 461 23.03 -21.97 -8.88
C LEU A 461 21.85 -21.01 -8.72
N LEU A 462 22.09 -19.79 -8.26
CA LEU A 462 21.05 -18.80 -8.01
C LEU A 462 20.51 -18.18 -9.31
N ASN A 463 21.36 -17.80 -10.27
CA ASN A 463 20.90 -17.05 -11.45
C ASN A 463 20.54 -17.94 -12.65
N LEU A 464 20.94 -19.21 -12.65
CA LEU A 464 20.69 -20.13 -13.77
C LEU A 464 19.85 -21.34 -13.31
N VAL A 465 20.32 -22.10 -12.33
CA VAL A 465 19.67 -23.37 -11.96
C VAL A 465 18.34 -23.15 -11.23
N SER A 466 18.29 -22.19 -10.30
CA SER A 466 17.09 -21.92 -9.50
C SER A 466 15.91 -21.41 -10.34
N PRO A 467 16.09 -20.46 -11.29
CA PRO A 467 15.00 -20.00 -12.13
C PRO A 467 14.36 -21.10 -12.97
N PHE A 468 15.17 -21.94 -13.63
CA PHE A 468 14.64 -23.06 -14.43
C PHE A 468 13.93 -24.09 -13.55
N ALA A 469 14.50 -24.45 -12.39
CA ALA A 469 13.83 -25.34 -11.45
C ALA A 469 12.48 -24.80 -10.94
N MET A 470 12.36 -23.48 -10.72
CA MET A 470 11.09 -22.85 -10.33
C MET A 470 10.11 -22.74 -11.49
N ILE A 471 10.56 -22.46 -12.72
CA ILE A 471 9.72 -22.51 -13.93
C ILE A 471 9.17 -23.91 -14.12
N ALA A 472 10.00 -24.94 -13.94
CA ALA A 472 9.57 -26.32 -13.96
C ALA A 472 8.47 -26.58 -12.93
N PHE A 473 8.67 -26.16 -11.67
CA PHE A 473 7.66 -26.29 -10.62
C PHE A 473 6.33 -25.61 -10.97
N LEU A 474 6.38 -24.40 -11.52
CA LEU A 474 5.18 -23.64 -11.90
C LEU A 474 4.46 -24.24 -13.11
N SER A 475 5.21 -24.66 -14.13
CA SER A 475 4.65 -25.23 -15.38
C SER A 475 4.02 -26.61 -15.21
N LEU A 476 4.38 -27.34 -14.16
CA LEU A 476 3.81 -28.66 -13.82
C LEU A 476 2.51 -28.58 -13.01
N ASP A 477 2.02 -27.38 -12.68
CA ASP A 477 0.87 -27.19 -11.84
C ASP A 477 -0.46 -27.52 -12.56
N SER A 478 -1.31 -28.32 -11.91
CA SER A 478 -2.58 -28.77 -12.47
C SER A 478 -3.61 -27.65 -12.66
N SER A 479 -3.53 -26.55 -11.91
CA SER A 479 -4.47 -25.42 -12.06
C SER A 479 -4.34 -24.73 -13.43
N LEU A 480 -3.16 -24.83 -14.06
CA LEU A 480 -2.92 -24.32 -15.43
C LEU A 480 -3.64 -25.14 -16.51
N GLN A 481 -4.15 -26.33 -16.16
CA GLN A 481 -4.92 -27.20 -17.05
C GLN A 481 -6.44 -27.08 -16.82
N GLY A 482 -6.86 -26.45 -15.72
CA GLY A 482 -8.26 -26.28 -15.33
C GLY A 482 -8.98 -25.12 -16.01
N LEU A 483 -10.21 -24.83 -15.58
CA LEU A 483 -11.01 -23.71 -16.07
C LEU A 483 -10.34 -22.37 -15.72
N TYR A 484 -10.33 -21.45 -16.68
CA TYR A 484 -9.72 -20.13 -16.56
C TYR A 484 -10.36 -19.31 -15.44
N SER A 485 -9.58 -19.03 -14.40
CA SER A 485 -9.95 -18.14 -13.32
C SER A 485 -9.06 -16.89 -13.31
N VAL A 486 -9.62 -15.78 -12.86
CA VAL A 486 -8.87 -14.52 -12.66
C VAL A 486 -7.72 -14.74 -11.67
N SER A 487 -7.91 -15.62 -10.69
CA SER A 487 -6.91 -15.93 -9.68
C SER A 487 -5.68 -16.66 -10.24
N VAL A 488 -5.88 -17.64 -11.12
CA VAL A 488 -4.79 -18.32 -11.84
C VAL A 488 -4.04 -17.32 -12.69
N SER A 489 -4.76 -16.47 -13.44
CA SER A 489 -4.16 -15.48 -14.31
C SER A 489 -3.21 -14.52 -13.57
N ILE A 490 -3.69 -13.90 -12.49
CA ILE A 490 -2.90 -12.94 -11.71
C ILE A 490 -1.76 -13.66 -10.98
N GLY A 491 -2.06 -14.77 -10.29
CA GLY A 491 -1.11 -15.50 -9.45
C GLY A 491 0.08 -16.06 -10.23
N PHE A 492 -0.17 -16.66 -11.40
CA PHE A 492 0.91 -17.23 -12.22
C PHE A 492 1.69 -16.17 -12.99
N THR A 493 1.04 -15.11 -13.48
CA THR A 493 1.74 -13.98 -14.10
C THR A 493 2.76 -13.36 -13.13
N ARG A 494 2.36 -13.17 -11.86
CA ARG A 494 3.26 -12.75 -10.78
C ARG A 494 4.38 -13.76 -10.55
N ALA A 495 4.03 -15.05 -10.39
CA ALA A 495 5.00 -16.08 -10.04
C ALA A 495 6.11 -16.23 -11.10
N PHE A 496 5.75 -16.31 -12.39
CA PHE A 496 6.73 -16.41 -13.48
C PHE A 496 7.65 -15.19 -13.57
N ARG A 497 7.14 -14.00 -13.23
CA ARG A 497 7.95 -12.78 -13.18
C ARG A 497 8.90 -12.77 -11.98
N MET A 498 8.40 -13.09 -10.79
CA MET A 498 9.18 -13.06 -9.54
C MET A 498 10.39 -14.00 -9.57
N VAL A 499 10.31 -15.11 -10.30
CA VAL A 499 11.44 -16.03 -10.55
C VAL A 499 12.68 -15.30 -11.04
N TRP A 500 12.51 -14.30 -11.91
CA TRP A 500 13.60 -13.55 -12.52
C TRP A 500 13.91 -12.24 -11.79
N GLN A 501 12.92 -11.57 -11.21
CA GLN A 501 13.15 -10.30 -10.50
C GLN A 501 13.79 -10.46 -9.13
N ASN A 502 13.38 -11.48 -8.36
CA ASN A 502 13.88 -11.71 -7.01
C ASN A 502 13.96 -13.22 -6.72
N THR A 503 14.91 -13.88 -7.37
CA THR A 503 15.06 -15.33 -7.36
C THR A 503 15.26 -15.93 -5.97
N GLU A 504 15.98 -15.25 -5.07
CA GLU A 504 16.22 -15.77 -3.71
C GLU A 504 14.93 -15.78 -2.87
N ASN A 505 14.14 -14.69 -2.92
CA ASN A 505 12.86 -14.65 -2.23
C ASN A 505 11.81 -15.57 -2.89
N ALA A 506 11.78 -15.63 -4.23
CA ALA A 506 10.89 -16.55 -4.95
C ALA A 506 11.20 -18.02 -4.64
N LEU A 507 12.48 -18.38 -4.48
CA LEU A 507 12.88 -19.72 -4.07
C LEU A 507 12.42 -20.03 -2.64
N LEU A 508 12.53 -19.07 -1.72
CA LEU A 508 12.01 -19.24 -0.36
C LEU A 508 10.48 -19.41 -0.36
N GLU A 509 9.75 -18.57 -1.10
CA GLU A 509 8.28 -18.63 -1.24
C GLU A 509 7.84 -20.00 -1.79
N THR A 510 8.47 -20.48 -2.86
CA THR A 510 8.16 -21.78 -3.48
C THR A 510 8.46 -22.97 -2.57
N VAL A 511 9.55 -22.91 -1.81
CA VAL A 511 9.89 -23.94 -0.82
C VAL A 511 8.89 -23.96 0.33
N ILE A 512 8.49 -22.79 0.86
CA ILE A 512 7.48 -22.72 1.93
C ILE A 512 6.16 -23.32 1.45
N VAL A 513 5.69 -22.96 0.25
CA VAL A 513 4.46 -23.52 -0.33
C VAL A 513 4.58 -25.04 -0.51
N SER A 514 5.71 -25.53 -1.00
CA SER A 514 5.97 -26.97 -1.19
C SER A 514 5.98 -27.72 0.14
N ALA A 515 6.63 -27.17 1.18
CA ALA A 515 6.70 -27.76 2.51
C ALA A 515 5.31 -27.81 3.19
N VAL A 516 4.54 -26.71 3.09
CA VAL A 516 3.16 -26.66 3.61
C VAL A 516 2.27 -27.67 2.88
N HIS A 517 2.41 -27.79 1.56
CA HIS A 517 1.66 -28.76 0.78
C HIS A 517 2.00 -30.21 1.20
N LEU A 518 3.28 -30.53 1.44
CA LEU A 518 3.71 -31.83 1.94
C LEU A 518 3.07 -32.15 3.31
N LEU A 519 3.09 -31.17 4.23
CA LEU A 519 2.55 -31.30 5.58
C LEU A 519 1.01 -31.43 5.62
N THR A 520 0.32 -30.73 4.73
CA THR A 520 -1.16 -30.69 4.69
C THR A 520 -1.77 -31.63 3.66
N SER A 521 -0.96 -32.42 2.95
CA SER A 521 -1.40 -33.32 1.87
C SER A 521 -2.46 -34.36 2.27
N ASN A 522 -2.58 -34.69 3.56
CA ASN A 522 -3.57 -35.64 4.08
C ASN A 522 -4.84 -34.98 4.64
N THR A 523 -4.90 -33.65 4.68
CA THR A 523 -5.98 -32.90 5.35
C THR A 523 -6.71 -32.01 4.36
N ASP A 524 -8.05 -32.10 4.33
CA ASP A 524 -8.95 -31.25 3.55
C ASP A 524 -9.01 -29.81 4.13
N VAL A 525 -7.87 -29.14 4.14
CA VAL A 525 -7.74 -27.76 4.60
C VAL A 525 -8.13 -26.82 3.46
N TRP A 526 -8.78 -25.70 3.80
CA TRP A 526 -9.12 -24.60 2.88
C TRP A 526 -7.95 -24.25 1.93
N TRP A 527 -6.72 -24.22 2.46
CA TRP A 527 -5.47 -24.00 1.73
C TRP A 527 -5.30 -24.88 0.47
N ASN A 528 -5.65 -26.17 0.55
CA ASN A 528 -5.53 -27.10 -0.56
C ASN A 528 -6.76 -27.10 -1.48
N ARG A 529 -7.95 -26.80 -0.95
CA ARG A 529 -9.23 -26.87 -1.67
C ARG A 529 -9.52 -25.64 -2.52
N SER A 530 -9.22 -24.43 -2.04
CA SER A 530 -9.71 -23.19 -2.64
C SER A 530 -8.63 -22.28 -3.22
N LEU A 531 -7.35 -22.58 -3.00
CA LEU A 531 -6.25 -21.73 -3.44
C LEU A 531 -5.39 -22.43 -4.49
N ASP A 532 -5.21 -21.79 -5.62
CA ASP A 532 -4.23 -22.16 -6.64
C ASP A 532 -2.80 -21.86 -6.16
N THR A 533 -1.80 -22.55 -6.71
CA THR A 533 -0.38 -22.35 -6.34
C THR A 533 0.08 -20.91 -6.53
N GLY A 534 -0.39 -20.21 -7.57
CA GLY A 534 -0.11 -18.79 -7.78
C GLY A 534 -0.60 -17.90 -6.62
N ILE A 535 -1.81 -18.14 -6.11
CA ILE A 535 -2.35 -17.39 -4.96
C ILE A 535 -1.61 -17.76 -3.67
N ARG A 536 -1.28 -19.05 -3.48
CA ARG A 536 -0.49 -19.51 -2.33
C ARG A 536 0.84 -18.76 -2.26
N LEU A 537 1.55 -18.65 -3.38
CA LEU A 537 2.80 -17.88 -3.48
C LEU A 537 2.58 -16.40 -3.16
N LEU A 538 1.51 -15.80 -3.68
CA LEU A 538 1.15 -14.42 -3.36
C LEU A 538 0.92 -14.23 -1.85
N LEU A 539 0.10 -15.06 -1.21
CA LEU A 539 -0.18 -14.97 0.23
C LEU A 539 1.09 -15.15 1.05
N VAL A 540 1.91 -16.18 0.77
CA VAL A 540 3.18 -16.40 1.46
C VAL A 540 4.11 -15.19 1.32
N SER A 541 4.18 -14.57 0.14
CA SER A 541 5.02 -13.39 -0.08
C SER A 541 4.60 -12.20 0.78
N VAL A 542 3.29 -11.98 0.96
CA VAL A 542 2.75 -10.88 1.75
C VAL A 542 3.07 -11.11 3.23
N PHE A 543 2.82 -12.32 3.73
CA PHE A 543 3.14 -12.68 5.12
C PHE A 543 4.64 -12.59 5.41
N LEU A 544 5.47 -13.11 4.50
CA LEU A 544 6.92 -13.05 4.62
C LEU A 544 7.43 -11.61 4.62
N THR A 545 6.94 -10.77 3.70
CA THR A 545 7.33 -9.36 3.63
C THR A 545 6.92 -8.62 4.89
N ALA A 546 5.72 -8.87 5.41
CA ALA A 546 5.23 -8.27 6.64
C ALA A 546 6.09 -8.71 7.85
N LEU A 547 6.41 -10.00 7.95
CA LEU A 547 7.29 -10.55 8.98
C LEU A 547 8.69 -9.94 8.92
N LEU A 548 9.31 -9.89 7.74
CA LEU A 548 10.64 -9.33 7.54
C LEU A 548 10.69 -7.83 7.88
N ARG A 549 9.66 -7.06 7.51
CA ARG A 549 9.55 -5.65 7.88
C ARG A 549 9.46 -5.48 9.40
N TYR A 550 8.66 -6.30 10.07
CA TYR A 550 8.54 -6.25 11.53
C TYR A 550 9.80 -6.69 12.26
N VAL A 551 10.45 -7.76 11.80
CA VAL A 551 11.73 -8.21 12.37
C VAL A 551 12.80 -7.15 12.17
N SER A 552 12.93 -6.58 10.98
CA SER A 552 13.86 -5.47 10.70
C SER A 552 13.61 -4.28 11.61
N TYR A 553 12.33 -3.95 11.82
CA TYR A 553 11.94 -2.83 12.66
C TYR A 553 12.19 -3.07 14.15
N THR A 554 11.90 -4.27 14.64
CA THR A 554 12.07 -4.67 16.04
C THR A 554 13.56 -4.80 16.41
N ILE A 555 14.39 -5.33 15.49
CA ILE A 555 15.83 -5.52 15.70
C ILE A 555 16.59 -4.19 15.55
N ASN A 556 16.24 -3.34 14.58
CA ASN A 556 16.92 -2.05 14.39
C ASN A 556 16.42 -0.95 15.34
N HIS A 557 15.25 -1.11 15.95
CA HIS A 557 14.72 -0.19 16.95
C HIS A 557 13.84 -0.93 17.98
N PRO A 558 14.33 -1.21 19.20
CA PRO A 558 13.58 -1.99 20.19
C PRO A 558 12.32 -1.30 20.76
N LEU A 559 11.96 -0.08 20.36
CA LEU A 559 10.90 0.70 21.01
C LEU A 559 10.11 1.62 20.05
N LYS A 560 9.61 1.07 18.95
CA LYS A 560 8.44 1.65 18.28
C LYS A 560 7.32 0.64 18.10
N VAL A 561 6.72 0.19 19.20
CA VAL A 561 5.56 -0.74 19.18
C VAL A 561 4.28 -0.13 18.54
N CYS A 562 4.30 1.13 18.05
CA CYS A 562 3.13 1.77 17.42
C CYS A 562 3.01 1.63 15.88
N CYS A 563 3.95 0.99 15.16
CA CYS A 563 3.81 0.77 13.70
C CYS A 563 3.32 -0.64 13.33
N SER A 564 2.49 -1.26 14.16
CA SER A 564 1.80 -2.52 13.84
C SER A 564 0.71 -2.35 12.76
N VAL A 565 0.57 -1.19 12.12
CA VAL A 565 -0.58 -0.85 11.24
C VAL A 565 -0.28 -0.98 9.73
N VAL A 566 0.99 -1.14 9.35
CA VAL A 566 1.35 -1.57 7.97
C VAL A 566 0.78 -2.97 7.66
N TYR A 567 0.55 -3.78 8.70
CA TYR A 567 -0.11 -5.07 8.62
C TYR A 567 -1.57 -4.99 8.18
N ILE A 568 -2.30 -3.95 8.60
CA ILE A 568 -3.71 -3.74 8.27
C ILE A 568 -3.85 -3.16 6.87
N GLN A 569 -2.90 -2.33 6.40
CA GLN A 569 -2.93 -1.78 5.05
C GLN A 569 -2.76 -2.84 3.96
N ASN A 570 -1.83 -3.76 4.14
CA ASN A 570 -1.63 -4.85 3.18
C ASN A 570 -2.83 -5.82 3.20
N PHE A 571 -3.43 -6.04 4.37
CA PHE A 571 -4.61 -6.91 4.48
C PHE A 571 -5.89 -6.26 3.91
N ALA A 572 -6.11 -4.96 4.14
CA ALA A 572 -7.25 -4.21 3.60
C ALA A 572 -7.13 -3.97 2.09
N ALA A 573 -5.93 -3.68 1.58
CA ALA A 573 -5.70 -3.57 0.14
C ALA A 573 -5.97 -4.91 -0.57
N ILE A 574 -5.66 -6.04 0.07
CA ILE A 574 -5.93 -7.38 -0.47
C ILE A 574 -7.43 -7.72 -0.41
N ILE A 575 -8.16 -7.35 0.65
CA ILE A 575 -9.63 -7.47 0.69
C ILE A 575 -10.30 -6.61 -0.39
N THR A 576 -9.63 -5.57 -0.90
CA THR A 576 -10.16 -4.74 -1.99
C THR A 576 -9.80 -5.28 -3.38
N ILE A 577 -8.83 -6.21 -3.48
CA ILE A 577 -8.34 -6.81 -4.73
C ILE A 577 -8.90 -8.23 -4.94
N LEU A 578 -9.18 -8.97 -3.87
CA LEU A 578 -10.02 -10.18 -3.85
C LEU A 578 -11.50 -9.80 -3.79
#